data_AF-A0A512U5L7-F1
#
_entry.id   AF-A0A512U5L7-F1
#
_cell.length_a   1.000
_cell.length_b   1.000
_cell.length_c   1.000
_cell.angle_alpha   90.00
_cell.angle_beta   90.00
_cell.angle_gamma   90.00
#
_symmetry.space_group_name_H-M   'P 1'
#
loop_
_entity.id
_entity.type
_entity.pdbx_description
1 polymer ?
#
loop_
_entity_poly.entity_id
_entity_poly.type
_entity_poly.pdbx_seq_one_letter_code
_entity_poly.pdbx_strand_id
1 'polypeptide(L)'
;MDIALDLVKAFPKLTKTGTLMASPQPEWEIMNLLIITWKGTQSKFLQMLIDMAKTHQEKYKQYNTIFSQVNLLYVTSRLPDAGQVEFNNWFPEKYVKTGSNATHLEILQDYAVNVWPKMSKSARKRSQRRPEVSETQRVAYLAKIKAMGCDEKDFWPVIPENEYQEGQAGINAIQAQGTDARPKKNVNKWLTEAENIVKLVVKNLNANPQVCKNCFLQHPLKDCSRIEANARANLAAWMVEDYETQTNRGRNPFLKESAAKLKMSDST
;
A
#
# COMPACT_ATOMS: atom_id res chain seq x y z
N MET A 1 9.13 -17.29 13.30
CA MET A 1 7.85 -17.81 12.78
C MET A 1 7.60 -17.08 11.47
N ASP A 2 8.18 -17.64 10.40
CA ASP A 2 8.22 -17.06 9.07
C ASP A 2 6.91 -17.32 8.34
N ILE A 3 6.15 -16.26 8.08
CA ILE A 3 4.88 -16.32 7.34
C ILE A 3 5.10 -16.17 5.82
N ALA A 4 6.35 -15.98 5.37
CA ALA A 4 6.65 -15.67 3.97
C ALA A 4 6.95 -16.90 3.07
N LEU A 5 6.97 -18.14 3.58
CA LEU A 5 7.46 -19.31 2.82
C LEU A 5 6.41 -20.35 2.39
N ASP A 6 5.15 -20.23 2.79
CA ASP A 6 4.15 -21.28 2.49
C ASP A 6 3.18 -20.98 1.32
N LEU A 7 3.27 -19.81 0.68
CA LEU A 7 2.44 -19.52 -0.51
C LEU A 7 2.95 -20.20 -1.81
N VAL A 8 4.13 -20.84 -1.77
CA VAL A 8 4.72 -21.51 -2.94
C VAL A 8 4.32 -23.01 -3.03
N LYS A 9 3.70 -23.60 -2.00
CA LYS A 9 3.39 -25.05 -1.99
C LYS A 9 1.99 -25.42 -2.52
N ALA A 10 1.17 -24.46 -2.90
CA ALA A 10 -0.13 -24.72 -3.52
C ALA A 10 -0.02 -24.89 -5.05
N PHE A 11 0.82 -25.84 -5.51
CA PHE A 11 0.84 -26.23 -6.92
C PHE A 11 -0.32 -27.21 -7.21
N PRO A 12 -1.12 -26.99 -8.26
CA PRO A 12 -2.17 -27.92 -8.62
C PRO A 12 -1.57 -29.23 -9.17
N LYS A 13 -2.08 -30.36 -8.68
CA LYS A 13 -1.82 -31.70 -9.20
C LYS A 13 -2.24 -31.77 -10.67
N LEU A 14 -1.39 -32.35 -11.51
CA LEU A 14 -1.67 -32.69 -12.90
C LEU A 14 -3.02 -33.43 -13.01
N THR A 15 -3.94 -32.92 -13.82
CA THR A 15 -5.11 -33.69 -14.25
C THR A 15 -4.72 -34.70 -15.32
N LYS A 16 -5.44 -35.82 -15.39
CA LYS A 16 -5.18 -36.99 -16.27
C LYS A 16 -5.06 -36.68 -17.78
N THR A 17 -5.35 -35.46 -18.21
CA THR A 17 -5.32 -35.03 -19.62
C THR A 17 -4.06 -34.24 -20.03
N GLY A 18 -3.09 -34.03 -19.14
CA GLY A 18 -1.75 -33.53 -19.52
C GLY A 18 -1.68 -32.08 -20.03
N THR A 19 -2.78 -31.33 -20.07
CA THR A 19 -2.75 -29.90 -20.37
C THR A 19 -2.43 -29.11 -19.10
N LEU A 20 -1.21 -28.56 -19.00
CA LEU A 20 -0.86 -27.55 -18.00
C LEU A 20 -1.84 -26.38 -18.13
N MET A 21 -2.75 -26.21 -17.17
CA MET A 21 -3.54 -24.99 -17.10
C MET A 21 -2.58 -23.82 -16.84
N ALA A 22 -2.57 -22.83 -17.75
CA ALA A 22 -1.76 -21.64 -17.60
C ALA A 22 -2.09 -20.94 -16.27
N SER A 23 -1.05 -20.53 -15.53
CA SER A 23 -1.21 -19.78 -14.27
C SER A 23 -2.11 -18.56 -14.48
N PRO A 24 -3.04 -18.25 -13.55
CA PRO A 24 -3.86 -17.04 -13.63
C PRO A 24 -3.07 -15.73 -13.44
N GLN A 25 -1.80 -15.80 -12.98
CA GLN A 25 -0.99 -14.62 -12.64
C GLN A 25 -0.89 -13.55 -13.74
N PRO A 26 -0.65 -13.87 -15.02
CA PRO A 26 -0.47 -12.84 -16.04
C PRO A 26 -1.73 -12.01 -16.27
N GLU A 27 -2.91 -12.63 -16.30
CA GLU A 27 -4.17 -11.90 -16.53
C GLU A 27 -4.54 -11.01 -15.33
N TRP A 28 -4.26 -11.51 -14.13
CA TRP A 28 -4.45 -10.79 -12.88
C TRP A 28 -3.56 -9.54 -12.76
N GLU A 29 -2.28 -9.66 -13.09
CA GLU A 29 -1.34 -8.54 -13.08
C GLU A 29 -1.78 -7.44 -14.03
N ILE A 30 -2.24 -7.81 -15.23
CA ILE A 30 -2.77 -6.85 -16.20
C ILE A 30 -4.04 -6.18 -15.69
N MET A 31 -4.94 -6.90 -15.01
CA MET A 31 -6.12 -6.30 -14.38
C MET A 31 -5.72 -5.26 -13.32
N ASN A 32 -4.76 -5.58 -12.45
CA ASN A 32 -4.25 -4.64 -11.45
C ASN A 32 -3.60 -3.42 -12.10
N LEU A 33 -2.83 -3.65 -13.16
CA LEU A 33 -2.18 -2.58 -13.91
C LEU A 33 -3.20 -1.60 -14.49
N LEU A 34 -4.26 -2.11 -15.12
CA LEU A 34 -5.39 -1.32 -15.62
C LEU A 34 -6.06 -0.51 -14.51
N ILE A 35 -6.35 -1.14 -13.36
CA ILE A 35 -6.94 -0.42 -12.22
C ILE A 35 -6.00 0.67 -11.73
N ILE A 36 -4.70 0.42 -11.67
CA ILE A 36 -3.72 1.36 -11.13
C ILE A 36 -3.54 2.58 -12.05
N THR A 37 -3.52 2.37 -13.36
CA THR A 37 -3.27 3.44 -14.34
C THR A 37 -4.54 4.18 -14.76
N TRP A 38 -5.73 3.64 -14.53
CA TRP A 38 -6.98 4.30 -14.93
C TRP A 38 -7.16 5.69 -14.30
N LYS A 39 -7.39 6.71 -15.13
CA LYS A 39 -7.53 8.11 -14.71
C LYS A 39 -8.85 8.43 -14.01
N GLY A 40 -9.83 7.52 -14.06
CA GLY A 40 -11.17 7.80 -13.54
C GLY A 40 -12.04 8.64 -14.47
N THR A 41 -11.63 8.88 -15.71
CA THR A 41 -12.40 9.70 -16.68
C THR A 41 -13.37 8.86 -17.51
N GLN A 42 -12.96 7.63 -17.84
CA GLN A 42 -13.75 6.71 -18.65
C GLN A 42 -14.85 6.03 -17.83
N SER A 43 -16.12 6.32 -18.11
CA SER A 43 -17.27 5.78 -17.36
C SER A 43 -17.48 4.28 -17.60
N LYS A 44 -17.14 3.79 -18.80
CA LYS A 44 -17.34 2.37 -19.16
C LYS A 44 -16.33 1.41 -18.53
N PHE A 45 -15.19 1.93 -18.04
CA PHE A 45 -14.09 1.11 -17.55
C PHE A 45 -14.50 0.19 -16.40
N LEU A 46 -15.29 0.68 -15.44
CA LEU A 46 -15.73 -0.13 -14.30
C LEU A 46 -16.57 -1.34 -14.74
N GLN A 47 -17.48 -1.16 -15.70
CA GLN A 47 -18.28 -2.26 -16.23
C GLN A 47 -17.39 -3.30 -16.91
N MET A 48 -16.44 -2.87 -17.72
CA MET A 48 -15.51 -3.77 -18.39
C MET A 48 -14.58 -4.49 -17.41
N LEU A 49 -14.18 -3.83 -16.33
CA LEU A 49 -13.41 -4.44 -15.23
C LEU A 49 -14.23 -5.52 -14.52
N ILE A 50 -15.51 -5.25 -14.26
CA ILE A 50 -16.45 -6.24 -13.70
C ILE A 50 -16.58 -7.45 -14.62
N ASP A 51 -16.77 -7.24 -15.92
CA ASP A 51 -16.92 -8.32 -16.90
C ASP A 51 -15.62 -9.15 -17.02
N MET A 52 -14.47 -8.49 -16.96
CA MET A 52 -13.16 -9.15 -16.91
C MET A 52 -13.01 -9.98 -15.65
N ALA A 53 -13.39 -9.44 -14.48
CA ALA A 53 -13.34 -10.15 -13.21
C ALA A 53 -14.26 -11.38 -13.20
N LYS A 54 -15.48 -11.27 -13.74
CA LYS A 54 -16.41 -12.39 -13.92
C LYS A 54 -15.83 -13.47 -14.82
N THR A 55 -15.34 -13.09 -16.01
CA THR A 55 -14.72 -14.02 -16.97
C THR A 55 -13.54 -14.75 -16.36
N HIS A 56 -12.70 -14.02 -15.63
CA HIS A 56 -11.54 -14.59 -14.95
C HIS A 56 -11.97 -15.53 -13.81
N GLN A 57 -12.96 -15.15 -12.99
CA GLN A 57 -13.50 -16.01 -11.93
C GLN A 57 -14.12 -17.30 -12.48
N GLU A 58 -14.79 -17.23 -13.62
CA GLU A 58 -15.36 -18.39 -14.32
C GLU A 58 -14.27 -19.32 -14.87
N LYS A 59 -13.24 -18.75 -15.50
CA LYS A 59 -12.10 -19.49 -16.09
C LYS A 59 -11.24 -20.20 -15.03
N TYR A 60 -11.19 -19.63 -13.83
CA TYR A 60 -10.25 -20.02 -12.78
C TYR A 60 -10.98 -20.33 -11.46
N LYS A 61 -12.20 -20.90 -11.52
CA LYS A 61 -13.06 -21.22 -10.37
C LYS A 61 -12.37 -21.94 -9.21
N GLN A 62 -11.34 -22.73 -9.51
CA GLN A 62 -10.54 -23.46 -8.53
C GLN A 62 -9.70 -22.55 -7.61
N TYR A 63 -9.49 -21.29 -7.98
CA TYR A 63 -8.78 -20.30 -7.18
C TYR A 63 -9.80 -19.43 -6.45
N ASN A 64 -9.88 -19.60 -5.12
CA ASN A 64 -10.80 -18.84 -4.27
C ASN A 64 -10.61 -17.32 -4.46
N THR A 65 -11.68 -16.64 -4.83
CA THR A 65 -11.83 -15.18 -4.96
C THR A 65 -10.68 -14.49 -5.68
N ILE A 66 -10.79 -14.42 -7.00
CA ILE A 66 -9.81 -13.70 -7.81
C ILE A 66 -9.99 -12.20 -7.58
N PHE A 67 -11.17 -11.61 -7.78
CA PHE A 67 -11.37 -10.22 -7.39
C PHE A 67 -11.39 -10.09 -5.85
N SER A 68 -10.32 -9.52 -5.31
CA SER A 68 -10.02 -9.48 -3.89
C SER A 68 -10.23 -8.07 -3.31
N GLN A 69 -10.10 -7.97 -1.99
CA GLN A 69 -10.08 -6.69 -1.28
C GLN A 69 -9.03 -5.72 -1.84
N VAL A 70 -7.89 -6.25 -2.32
CA VAL A 70 -6.80 -5.43 -2.86
C VAL A 70 -7.22 -4.70 -4.14
N ASN A 71 -7.99 -5.34 -5.03
CA ASN A 71 -8.46 -4.68 -6.26
C ASN A 71 -9.49 -3.60 -5.94
N LEU A 72 -10.43 -3.90 -5.03
CA LEU A 72 -11.41 -2.92 -4.58
C LEU A 72 -10.70 -1.71 -3.97
N LEU A 73 -9.68 -1.94 -3.14
CA LEU A 73 -8.85 -0.88 -2.58
C LEU A 73 -8.11 -0.10 -3.67
N TYR A 74 -7.57 -0.77 -4.70
CA TYR A 74 -6.93 -0.05 -5.79
C TYR A 74 -7.92 0.83 -6.57
N VAL A 75 -9.15 0.38 -6.82
CA VAL A 75 -10.17 1.19 -7.48
C VAL A 75 -10.43 2.49 -6.71
N THR A 76 -10.44 2.45 -5.37
CA THR A 76 -10.93 3.55 -4.52
C THR A 76 -9.83 4.38 -3.87
N SER A 77 -8.66 3.82 -3.56
CA SER A 77 -7.56 4.47 -2.78
C SER A 77 -6.92 5.71 -3.42
N ARG A 78 -7.17 5.98 -4.71
CA ARG A 78 -6.55 7.10 -5.45
C ARG A 78 -7.55 8.12 -5.94
N LEU A 79 -8.77 8.08 -5.42
CA LEU A 79 -9.73 9.16 -5.59
C LEU A 79 -9.22 10.42 -4.87
N PRO A 80 -9.47 11.62 -5.41
CA PRO A 80 -9.34 12.87 -4.66
C PRO A 80 -10.21 12.87 -3.41
N ASP A 81 -9.95 13.78 -2.48
CA ASP A 81 -10.67 13.87 -1.20
C ASP A 81 -12.19 13.85 -1.36
N ALA A 82 -12.73 14.62 -2.33
CA ALA A 82 -14.15 14.62 -2.62
C ALA A 82 -14.69 13.23 -3.01
N GLY A 83 -13.96 12.47 -3.83
CA GLY A 83 -14.36 11.10 -4.20
C GLY A 83 -14.17 10.11 -3.06
N GLN A 84 -13.16 10.30 -2.21
CA GLN A 84 -12.97 9.50 -1.00
C GLN A 84 -14.11 9.69 0.00
N VAL A 85 -14.56 10.93 0.20
CA VAL A 85 -15.70 11.23 1.08
C VAL A 85 -16.96 10.49 0.62
N GLU A 86 -17.26 10.53 -0.68
CA GLU A 86 -18.40 9.80 -1.26
C GLU A 86 -18.31 8.28 -1.02
N PHE A 87 -17.14 7.69 -1.25
CA PHE A 87 -16.92 6.27 -1.00
C PHE A 87 -17.00 5.92 0.50
N ASN A 88 -16.37 6.71 1.36
CA ASN A 88 -16.30 6.49 2.81
C ASN A 88 -17.65 6.72 3.51
N ASN A 89 -18.55 7.50 2.92
CA ASN A 89 -19.92 7.62 3.42
C ASN A 89 -20.76 6.42 2.98
N TRP A 90 -20.62 5.97 1.73
CA TRP A 90 -21.45 4.90 1.19
C TRP A 90 -21.05 3.51 1.71
N PHE A 91 -19.77 3.17 1.69
CA PHE A 91 -19.29 1.81 1.93
C PHE A 91 -19.59 1.31 3.36
N PRO A 92 -19.29 2.07 4.44
CA PRO A 92 -19.59 1.63 5.80
C PRO A 92 -21.08 1.52 6.07
N GLU A 93 -21.89 2.48 5.61
CA GLU A 93 -23.34 2.45 5.80
C GLU A 93 -23.98 1.23 5.13
N LYS A 94 -23.57 0.92 3.89
CA LYS A 94 -24.20 -0.14 3.12
C LYS A 94 -23.70 -1.53 3.47
N TYR A 95 -22.41 -1.71 3.75
CA TYR A 95 -21.80 -3.04 3.88
C TYR A 95 -21.29 -3.37 5.28
N VAL A 96 -20.73 -2.39 6.00
CA VAL A 96 -20.12 -2.63 7.31
C VAL A 96 -21.18 -2.66 8.40
N LYS A 97 -22.03 -1.63 8.49
CA LYS A 97 -23.07 -1.52 9.53
C LYS A 97 -24.17 -2.56 9.39
N THR A 98 -24.45 -3.01 8.18
CA THR A 98 -25.46 -4.03 7.88
C THR A 98 -24.96 -5.45 8.09
N GLY A 99 -23.64 -5.65 8.32
CA GLY A 99 -23.04 -6.98 8.38
C GLY A 99 -23.15 -7.76 7.07
N SER A 100 -23.11 -7.06 5.93
CA SER A 100 -23.33 -7.66 4.62
C SER A 100 -22.22 -8.65 4.23
N ASN A 101 -22.59 -9.84 3.77
CA ASN A 101 -21.67 -10.85 3.22
C ASN A 101 -21.40 -10.67 1.72
N ALA A 102 -21.48 -9.44 1.23
CA ALA A 102 -21.29 -9.16 -0.19
C ALA A 102 -19.82 -9.40 -0.58
N THR A 103 -19.61 -10.08 -1.70
CA THR A 103 -18.29 -10.26 -2.30
C THR A 103 -17.73 -8.94 -2.79
N HIS A 104 -16.40 -8.85 -2.90
CA HIS A 104 -15.73 -7.64 -3.42
C HIS A 104 -16.18 -7.27 -4.84
N LEU A 105 -16.54 -8.27 -5.66
CA LEU A 105 -17.06 -8.05 -7.00
C LEU A 105 -18.49 -7.48 -6.99
N GLU A 106 -19.35 -7.93 -6.08
CA GLU A 106 -20.69 -7.36 -5.88
C GLU A 106 -20.60 -5.93 -5.36
N ILE A 107 -19.66 -5.64 -4.47
CA ILE A 107 -19.39 -4.29 -3.97
C ILE A 107 -18.93 -3.39 -5.13
N LEU A 108 -18.02 -3.86 -6.00
CA LEU A 108 -17.59 -3.10 -7.18
C LEU A 108 -18.77 -2.82 -8.14
N GLN A 109 -19.64 -3.81 -8.37
CA GLN A 109 -20.83 -3.65 -9.19
C GLN A 109 -21.76 -2.58 -8.64
N ASP A 110 -22.05 -2.64 -7.33
CA ASP A 110 -22.90 -1.65 -6.69
C ASP A 110 -22.26 -0.26 -6.72
N TYR A 111 -20.95 -0.16 -6.46
CA TYR A 111 -20.21 1.09 -6.58
C TYR A 111 -20.32 1.70 -7.98
N ALA A 112 -20.13 0.88 -9.02
CA ALA A 112 -20.17 1.30 -10.41
C ALA A 112 -21.55 1.83 -10.85
N VAL A 113 -22.63 1.31 -10.25
CA VAL A 113 -24.01 1.70 -10.56
C VAL A 113 -24.48 2.85 -9.69
N ASN A 114 -24.21 2.79 -8.38
CA ASN A 114 -24.89 3.62 -7.39
C ASN A 114 -24.07 4.79 -6.86
N VAL A 115 -22.74 4.77 -6.98
CA VAL A 115 -21.87 5.82 -6.45
C VAL A 115 -21.13 6.53 -7.57
N TRP A 116 -20.39 5.78 -8.39
CA TRP A 116 -19.54 6.33 -9.44
C TRP A 116 -20.27 7.31 -10.39
N PRO A 117 -21.48 7.00 -10.90
CA PRO A 117 -22.18 7.89 -11.83
C PRO A 117 -22.69 9.19 -11.18
N LYS A 118 -22.77 9.24 -9.85
CA LYS A 118 -23.23 10.41 -9.08
C LYS A 118 -22.08 11.33 -8.67
N MET A 119 -20.84 10.83 -8.62
CA MET A 119 -19.67 11.65 -8.33
C MET A 119 -19.45 12.73 -9.39
N SER A 120 -18.95 13.90 -9.01
CA SER A 120 -18.54 14.93 -9.97
C SER A 120 -17.32 14.49 -10.78
N LYS A 121 -17.08 15.10 -11.96
CA LYS A 121 -15.88 14.78 -12.78
C LYS A 121 -14.57 14.99 -12.02
N SER A 122 -14.49 16.03 -11.18
CA SER A 122 -13.31 16.30 -10.36
C SER A 122 -13.14 15.25 -9.26
N ALA A 123 -14.22 14.78 -8.62
CA ALA A 123 -14.18 13.72 -7.61
C ALA A 123 -13.78 12.35 -8.20
N ARG A 124 -13.94 12.15 -9.51
CA ARG A 124 -13.54 10.91 -10.20
C ARG A 124 -12.08 10.89 -10.66
N LYS A 125 -11.46 12.06 -10.90
CA LYS A 125 -10.13 12.14 -11.53
C LYS A 125 -9.04 11.66 -10.57
N ARG A 126 -8.49 10.48 -10.83
CA ARG A 126 -7.54 9.81 -9.94
C ARG A 126 -6.13 10.38 -10.04
N SER A 127 -5.39 10.31 -8.93
CA SER A 127 -3.98 10.74 -8.88
C SER A 127 -3.11 9.92 -9.84
N GLN A 128 -2.10 10.56 -10.43
CA GLN A 128 -1.20 9.91 -11.37
C GLN A 128 -0.39 8.77 -10.75
N ARG A 129 -0.28 7.64 -11.47
CA ARG A 129 0.62 6.53 -11.14
C ARG A 129 1.19 5.95 -12.41
N ARG A 130 2.52 5.86 -12.48
CA ARG A 130 3.27 5.32 -13.61
C ARG A 130 4.07 4.11 -13.14
N PRO A 131 3.44 2.92 -13.05
CA PRO A 131 4.14 1.73 -12.62
C PRO A 131 5.18 1.32 -13.66
N GLU A 132 6.30 0.78 -13.17
CA GLU A 132 7.31 0.13 -13.99
C GLU A 132 6.83 -1.29 -14.34
N VAL A 133 7.02 -1.68 -15.60
CA VAL A 133 6.58 -2.98 -16.12
C VAL A 133 7.56 -3.52 -17.16
N SER A 134 7.63 -4.83 -17.28
CA SER A 134 8.32 -5.49 -18.40
C SER A 134 7.65 -5.15 -19.74
N GLU A 135 8.41 -5.25 -20.85
CA GLU A 135 7.86 -5.01 -22.20
C GLU A 135 6.72 -5.99 -22.53
N THR A 136 6.82 -7.25 -22.11
CA THR A 136 5.75 -8.24 -22.25
C THR A 136 4.46 -7.81 -21.54
N GLN A 137 4.56 -7.29 -20.31
CA GLN A 137 3.40 -6.78 -19.58
C GLN A 137 2.83 -5.51 -20.25
N ARG A 138 3.68 -4.62 -20.74
CA ARG A 138 3.24 -3.42 -21.48
C ARG A 138 2.45 -3.79 -22.74
N VAL A 139 2.96 -4.71 -23.54
CA VAL A 139 2.26 -5.19 -24.75
C VAL A 139 0.92 -5.82 -24.39
N ALA A 140 0.87 -6.69 -23.38
CA ALA A 140 -0.37 -7.30 -22.91
C ALA A 140 -1.37 -6.27 -22.37
N TYR A 141 -0.88 -5.25 -21.67
CA TYR A 141 -1.66 -4.14 -21.14
C TYR A 141 -2.29 -3.29 -22.25
N LEU A 142 -1.50 -2.85 -23.23
CA LEU A 142 -1.99 -2.07 -24.37
C LEU A 142 -2.98 -2.87 -25.22
N ALA A 143 -2.68 -4.15 -25.47
CA ALA A 143 -3.59 -5.05 -26.15
C ALA A 143 -4.92 -5.18 -25.40
N LYS A 144 -4.89 -5.23 -24.06
CA LYS A 144 -6.10 -5.31 -23.25
C LYS A 144 -6.91 -4.00 -23.25
N ILE A 145 -6.28 -2.83 -23.18
CA ILE A 145 -6.97 -1.54 -23.34
C ILE A 145 -7.73 -1.51 -24.67
N LYS A 146 -7.05 -1.89 -25.76
CA LYS A 146 -7.65 -1.93 -27.10
C LYS A 146 -8.80 -2.94 -27.18
N ALA A 147 -8.62 -4.14 -26.62
CA ALA A 147 -9.65 -5.18 -26.62
C ALA A 147 -10.90 -4.77 -25.80
N MET A 148 -10.72 -3.94 -24.77
CA MET A 148 -11.82 -3.35 -24.01
C MET A 148 -12.51 -2.19 -24.75
N GLY A 149 -11.95 -1.71 -25.88
CA GLY A 149 -12.49 -0.54 -26.58
C GLY A 149 -12.32 0.77 -25.80
N CYS A 150 -11.31 0.84 -24.92
CA CYS A 150 -10.95 2.07 -24.21
C CYS A 150 -9.89 2.85 -24.98
N ASP A 151 -9.84 4.17 -24.77
CA ASP A 151 -8.74 5.00 -25.26
C ASP A 151 -7.54 4.92 -24.31
N GLU A 152 -6.33 4.78 -24.85
CA GLU A 152 -5.09 4.79 -24.05
C GLU A 152 -4.95 6.07 -23.22
N LYS A 153 -5.46 7.20 -23.74
CA LYS A 153 -5.45 8.49 -23.03
C LYS A 153 -6.27 8.49 -21.73
N ASP A 154 -7.15 7.52 -21.50
CA ASP A 154 -7.89 7.36 -20.25
C ASP A 154 -7.06 6.67 -19.14
N PHE A 155 -5.82 6.32 -19.45
CA PHE A 155 -4.88 5.71 -18.54
C PHE A 155 -3.58 6.52 -18.45
N TRP A 156 -2.93 6.43 -17.30
CA TRP A 156 -1.56 6.91 -17.12
C TRP A 156 -0.59 5.97 -17.83
N PRO A 157 0.50 6.51 -18.42
CA PRO A 157 1.48 5.66 -19.10
C PRO A 157 2.19 4.75 -18.10
N VAL A 158 2.48 3.53 -18.53
CA VAL A 158 3.38 2.61 -17.83
C VAL A 158 4.81 2.84 -18.30
N ILE A 159 5.80 2.64 -17.43
CA ILE A 159 7.21 2.86 -17.74
C ILE A 159 7.86 1.50 -18.01
N PRO A 160 8.45 1.28 -19.20
CA PRO A 160 9.28 0.11 -19.43
C PRO A 160 10.46 0.03 -18.45
N GLU A 161 10.75 -1.16 -17.92
CA GLU A 161 11.87 -1.37 -16.97
C GLU A 161 13.23 -0.88 -17.52
N ASN A 162 13.47 -0.98 -18.83
CA ASN A 162 14.69 -0.51 -19.47
C ASN A 162 14.81 1.03 -19.51
N GLU A 163 13.70 1.76 -19.70
CA GLU A 163 13.70 3.23 -19.72
C GLU A 163 14.03 3.81 -18.34
N TYR A 164 13.63 3.14 -17.26
CA TYR A 164 13.95 3.58 -15.90
C TYR A 164 15.46 3.44 -15.61
N GLN A 165 16.09 2.36 -16.07
CA GLN A 165 17.52 2.12 -15.89
C GLN A 165 18.38 3.16 -16.62
N GLU A 166 17.99 3.55 -17.84
CA GLU A 166 18.66 4.60 -18.60
C GLU A 166 18.51 5.99 -17.95
N GLY A 167 17.31 6.31 -17.44
CA GLY A 167 17.08 7.54 -16.68
C GLY A 167 17.93 7.61 -15.41
N GLN A 168 18.06 6.50 -14.68
CA GLN A 168 18.90 6.43 -13.49
C GLN A 168 20.40 6.51 -13.83
N ALA A 169 20.84 5.88 -14.92
CA ALA A 169 22.21 5.99 -15.41
C ALA A 169 22.55 7.42 -15.83
N GLY A 170 21.63 8.12 -16.48
CA GLY A 170 21.78 9.54 -16.84
C GLY A 170 21.89 10.45 -15.60
N ILE A 171 21.04 10.24 -14.60
CA ILE A 171 21.11 10.96 -13.31
C ILE A 171 22.45 10.68 -12.62
N ASN A 172 22.89 9.42 -12.59
CA ASN A 172 24.17 9.03 -12.00
C ASN A 172 25.37 9.64 -12.74
N ALA A 173 25.32 9.73 -14.08
CA ALA A 173 26.36 10.35 -14.89
C ALA A 173 26.45 11.88 -14.65
N ILE A 174 25.30 12.56 -14.53
CA ILE A 174 25.25 13.99 -14.19
C ILE A 174 25.77 14.24 -12.77
N GLN A 175 25.44 13.35 -11.82
CA GLN A 175 25.97 13.42 -10.44
C GLN A 175 27.45 13.06 -10.34
N ALA A 176 27.99 12.27 -11.28
CA ALA A 176 29.41 11.96 -11.37
C ALA A 176 30.22 13.11 -11.98
N GLN A 177 29.63 13.91 -12.87
CA GLN A 177 30.27 15.07 -13.48
C GLN A 177 30.19 16.34 -12.61
N GLY A 178 29.27 16.41 -11.66
CA GLY A 178 29.12 17.54 -10.74
C GLY A 178 29.25 17.15 -9.28
N THR A 179 30.47 16.96 -8.76
CA THR A 179 30.82 17.37 -7.39
C THR A 179 32.32 17.24 -7.13
N ASP A 180 32.96 18.38 -6.87
CA ASP A 180 34.10 18.49 -5.97
C ASP A 180 33.89 17.64 -4.71
N ALA A 181 35.00 17.10 -4.20
CA ALA A 181 35.14 16.18 -3.09
C ALA A 181 34.52 16.67 -1.77
N ARG A 182 33.18 16.71 -1.68
CA ARG A 182 32.47 16.68 -0.40
C ARG A 182 32.08 15.22 -0.13
N PRO A 183 32.47 14.64 1.01
CA PRO A 183 32.06 13.29 1.36
C PRO A 183 30.54 13.23 1.45
N LYS A 184 29.91 12.60 0.45
CA LYS A 184 28.47 12.34 0.44
C LYS A 184 28.21 11.34 1.57
N LYS A 185 27.69 11.83 2.71
CA LYS A 185 27.02 10.95 3.68
C LYS A 185 25.87 10.28 2.92
N ASN A 186 25.96 8.97 2.72
CA ASN A 186 24.84 8.16 2.25
C ASN A 186 23.73 8.22 3.30
N VAL A 187 22.86 9.23 3.19
CA VAL A 187 21.66 9.33 4.03
C VAL A 187 20.62 8.40 3.39
N ASN A 188 20.38 7.26 4.03
CA ASN A 188 19.35 6.32 3.59
C ASN A 188 17.96 6.98 3.72
N LYS A 189 17.36 7.33 2.58
CA LYS A 189 16.06 8.03 2.51
C LYS A 189 14.94 7.30 3.26
N TRP A 190 14.94 5.96 3.24
CA TRP A 190 13.95 5.16 3.97
C TRP A 190 14.11 5.29 5.48
N LEU A 191 15.36 5.40 5.95
CA LEU A 191 15.65 5.64 7.36
C LEU A 191 15.09 7.01 7.79
N THR A 192 15.22 8.03 6.94
CA THR A 192 14.73 9.38 7.26
C THR A 192 13.20 9.48 7.33
N GLU A 193 12.45 8.75 6.50
CA GLU A 193 10.98 8.74 6.57
C GLU A 193 10.48 8.03 7.84
N ALA A 194 11.07 6.88 8.19
CA ALA A 194 10.77 6.17 9.43
C ALA A 194 11.12 7.02 10.66
N GLU A 195 12.27 7.70 10.67
CA GLU A 195 12.66 8.64 11.71
C GLU A 195 11.66 9.80 11.86
N ASN A 196 11.15 10.36 10.76
CA ASN A 196 10.15 11.41 10.80
C ASN A 196 8.81 10.94 11.39
N ILE A 197 8.38 9.71 11.08
CA ILE A 197 7.19 9.11 11.68
C ILE A 197 7.39 8.92 13.19
N VAL A 198 8.54 8.37 13.60
CA VAL A 198 8.86 8.19 15.03
C VAL A 198 8.87 9.52 15.77
N LYS A 199 9.47 10.57 15.20
CA LYS A 199 9.43 11.93 15.77
C LYS A 199 8.01 12.46 15.92
N LEU A 200 7.15 12.26 14.93
CA LEU A 200 5.74 12.68 15.01
C LEU A 200 4.99 11.95 16.14
N VAL A 201 5.23 10.64 16.29
CA VAL A 201 4.65 9.83 17.38
C VAL A 201 5.15 10.33 18.74
N VAL A 202 6.45 10.55 18.91
CA VAL A 202 7.04 11.09 20.15
C VAL A 202 6.44 12.45 20.48
N LYS A 203 6.37 13.36 19.50
CA LYS A 203 5.78 14.70 19.69
C LYS A 203 4.32 14.61 20.14
N ASN A 204 3.53 13.74 19.54
CA ASN A 204 2.13 13.56 19.91
C ASN A 204 1.98 12.99 21.33
N LEU A 205 2.80 12.01 21.69
CA LEU A 205 2.84 11.42 23.05
C LEU A 205 3.29 12.44 24.10
N ASN A 206 4.25 13.32 23.79
CA ASN A 206 4.70 14.37 24.69
C ASN A 206 3.61 15.43 24.93
N ALA A 207 2.78 15.73 23.92
CA ALA A 207 1.64 16.63 24.04
C ALA A 207 0.45 16.02 24.82
N ASN A 208 0.46 14.70 25.06
CA ASN A 208 -0.61 13.95 25.74
C ASN A 208 -0.05 13.14 26.92
N PRO A 209 0.40 13.79 28.01
CA PRO A 209 1.12 13.12 29.10
C PRO A 209 0.31 12.05 29.85
N GLN A 210 -1.02 12.08 29.73
CA GLN A 210 -1.94 11.06 30.26
C GLN A 210 -1.88 9.72 29.49
N VAL A 211 -1.29 9.71 28.28
CA VAL A 211 -1.18 8.53 27.43
C VAL A 211 0.15 7.82 27.68
N CYS A 212 0.10 6.52 27.97
CA CYS A 212 1.27 5.69 28.17
C CYS A 212 2.09 5.58 26.89
N LYS A 213 3.38 5.94 26.98
CA LYS A 213 4.34 5.88 25.85
C LYS A 213 4.72 4.47 25.40
N ASN A 214 4.24 3.42 26.07
CA ASN A 214 4.47 2.02 25.70
C ASN A 214 3.28 1.39 24.98
N CYS A 215 2.07 1.53 25.53
CA CYS A 215 0.88 0.83 25.05
C CYS A 215 -0.24 1.74 24.52
N PHE A 216 -0.04 3.06 24.56
CA PHE A 216 -0.98 4.08 24.06
C PHE A 216 -2.35 4.16 24.77
N LEU A 217 -2.46 3.62 25.99
CA LEU A 217 -3.66 3.72 26.84
C LEU A 217 -3.51 4.84 27.88
N GLN A 218 -4.63 5.25 28.50
CA GLN A 218 -4.64 6.31 29.52
C GLN A 218 -4.17 5.82 30.89
N HIS A 219 -2.87 5.87 31.13
CA HIS A 219 -2.22 5.66 32.42
C HIS A 219 -0.74 6.09 32.32
N PRO A 220 -0.06 6.38 33.44
CA PRO A 220 1.37 6.67 33.38
C PRO A 220 2.19 5.41 33.06
N LEU A 221 3.39 5.59 32.50
CA LEU A 221 4.26 4.49 32.08
C LEU A 221 4.67 3.59 33.26
N LYS A 222 4.91 4.17 34.45
CA LYS A 222 5.24 3.42 35.67
C LYS A 222 4.18 2.39 36.08
N ASP A 223 2.92 2.62 35.69
CA ASP A 223 1.79 1.75 36.02
C ASP A 223 1.42 0.84 34.83
N CYS A 224 2.26 0.76 33.79
CA CYS A 224 1.99 -0.02 32.60
C CYS A 224 2.13 -1.52 32.85
N SER A 225 1.00 -2.25 32.76
CA SER A 225 0.97 -3.72 32.88
C SER A 225 1.48 -4.45 31.63
N ARG A 226 1.71 -3.75 30.52
CA ARG A 226 2.14 -4.31 29.22
C ARG A 226 3.63 -4.10 28.94
N ILE A 227 4.46 -4.10 29.98
CA ILE A 227 5.91 -4.00 29.84
C ILE A 227 6.47 -5.42 29.66
N GLU A 228 6.96 -5.69 28.45
CA GLU A 228 7.61 -6.94 28.09
C GLU A 228 8.95 -7.11 28.83
N ALA A 229 9.36 -8.35 29.06
CA ALA A 229 10.66 -8.63 29.69
C ALA A 229 11.83 -8.14 28.82
N ASN A 230 11.70 -8.24 27.49
CA ASN A 230 12.69 -7.75 26.54
C ASN A 230 12.48 -6.26 26.27
N ALA A 231 13.42 -5.42 26.72
CA ALA A 231 13.37 -3.96 26.50
C ALA A 231 13.22 -3.55 25.02
N ARG A 232 13.73 -4.34 24.06
CA ARG A 232 13.57 -4.04 22.64
C ARG A 232 12.12 -4.13 22.15
N ALA A 233 11.29 -4.92 22.82
CA ALA A 233 9.87 -5.07 22.52
C ALA A 233 9.01 -3.97 23.15
N ASN A 234 9.57 -3.15 24.04
CA ASN A 234 8.88 -2.04 24.68
C ASN A 234 9.18 -0.74 23.93
N LEU A 235 8.16 -0.13 23.33
CA LEU A 235 8.31 1.11 22.58
C LEU A 235 8.87 2.25 23.47
N ALA A 236 8.45 2.31 24.74
CA ALA A 236 8.94 3.31 25.67
C ALA A 236 10.47 3.22 25.90
N ALA A 237 11.08 2.04 25.79
CA ALA A 237 12.53 1.89 25.97
C ALA A 237 13.33 2.65 24.90
N TRP A 238 12.76 2.83 23.70
CA TRP A 238 13.37 3.55 22.58
C TRP A 238 13.27 5.07 22.69
N MET A 239 12.31 5.59 23.47
CA MET A 239 11.90 7.00 23.40
C MET A 239 11.93 7.74 24.75
N VAL A 240 11.91 7.01 25.87
CA VAL A 240 11.81 7.59 27.21
C VAL A 240 13.18 7.50 27.91
N GLU A 241 13.75 8.66 28.25
CA GLU A 241 15.12 8.73 28.79
C GLU A 241 15.24 8.02 30.16
N ASP A 242 14.25 8.21 31.03
CA ASP A 242 14.16 7.63 32.37
C ASP A 242 13.36 6.32 32.42
N TYR A 243 13.25 5.60 31.28
CA TYR A 243 12.55 4.31 31.17
C TYR A 243 12.94 3.33 32.29
N GLU A 244 14.24 3.15 32.53
CA GLU A 244 14.72 2.18 33.54
C GLU A 244 14.23 2.53 34.94
N THR A 245 14.18 3.83 35.26
CA THR A 245 13.68 4.35 36.54
C THR A 245 12.16 4.18 36.66
N GLN A 246 11.41 4.45 35.58
CA GLN A 246 9.96 4.36 35.60
C GLN A 246 9.44 2.92 35.63
N THR A 247 10.12 1.99 34.95
CA THR A 247 9.62 0.61 34.77
C THR A 247 10.40 -0.43 35.57
N ASN A 248 11.50 -0.05 36.23
CA ASN A 248 12.44 -0.96 36.88
C ASN A 248 12.92 -2.09 35.94
N ARG A 249 13.12 -1.76 34.65
CA ARG A 249 13.60 -2.71 33.63
C ARG A 249 14.90 -2.21 33.04
N GLY A 250 15.89 -3.10 32.92
CA GLY A 250 17.16 -2.77 32.28
C GLY A 250 17.00 -2.48 30.78
N ARG A 251 17.80 -1.54 30.29
CA ARG A 251 17.84 -1.12 28.88
C ARG A 251 19.27 -1.20 28.36
N ASN A 252 19.44 -1.78 27.18
CA ASN A 252 20.77 -1.88 26.56
C ASN A 252 21.31 -0.47 26.16
N PRO A 253 22.64 -0.29 26.04
CA PRO A 253 23.25 1.01 25.72
C PRO A 253 22.75 1.62 24.41
N PHE A 254 22.50 0.79 23.39
CA PHE A 254 22.01 1.25 22.09
C PHE A 254 20.65 1.97 22.20
N LEU A 255 19.71 1.42 22.98
CA LEU A 255 18.40 2.02 23.22
C LEU A 255 18.51 3.33 24.02
N LYS A 256 19.52 3.46 24.92
CA LYS A 256 19.80 4.71 25.64
C LYS A 256 20.20 5.82 24.66
N GLU A 257 21.09 5.50 23.71
CA GLU A 257 21.53 6.43 22.68
C GLU A 257 20.37 6.86 21.76
N SER A 258 19.50 5.93 21.36
CA SER A 258 18.31 6.23 20.57
C SER A 258 17.36 7.21 21.28
N ALA A 259 17.06 6.98 22.57
CA ALA A 259 16.18 7.84 23.35
C ALA A 259 16.76 9.27 23.50
N ALA A 260 18.07 9.38 23.73
CA ALA A 260 18.75 10.67 23.82
C ALA A 260 18.67 11.47 22.51
N LYS A 261 18.86 10.80 21.36
CA LYS A 261 18.76 11.43 20.03
C LYS A 261 17.37 12.00 19.74
N LEU A 262 16.32 11.30 20.16
CA LEU A 262 14.93 11.76 19.95
C LEU A 262 14.57 12.97 20.82
N LYS A 263 15.13 13.09 22.04
CA LYS A 263 14.93 14.27 22.90
C LYS A 263 15.56 15.53 22.31
N MET A 264 16.74 15.41 21.72
CA MET A 264 17.45 16.57 21.12
C MET A 264 16.68 17.17 19.93
N SER A 265 15.87 16.36 19.23
CA SER A 265 15.08 16.86 18.09
C SER A 265 13.82 17.65 18.45
N ASP A 266 13.37 17.64 19.70
CA ASP A 266 12.22 18.43 20.16
C ASP A 266 12.60 19.86 20.58
N SER A 267 13.90 20.19 20.62
CA SER A 267 14.43 21.51 21.05
C SER A 267 14.77 22.46 19.90
N THR A 268 14.34 22.13 18.67
CA THR A 268 14.59 22.91 17.43
C THR A 268 13.28 23.18 16.72
#